data_AF-A0A953BX85-F1
#
_entry.id   AF-A0A953BX85-F1
#
_cell.length_a   1.000
_cell.length_b   1.000
_cell.length_c   1.000
_cell.angle_alpha   90.00
_cell.angle_beta   90.00
_cell.angle_gamma   90.00
#
_symmetry.space_group_name_H-M   'P 1'
#
loop_
_entity.id
_entity.type
_entity.pdbx_description
1 polymer ?
#
loop_
_entity_poly.entity_id
_entity_poly.type
_entity_poly.pdbx_seq_one_letter_code
_entity_poly.pdbx_strand_id
1 'polypeptide(L)'
;MASRFSTLAARASIVGAVVLMSSLSLAHWYELGPSANEWGLKYEGAAIADGDKLNVRFTLTDQGRLKPIHSVFVIAMSKPDRSGSRNFLAKTPIAMKPTKDGTLTGQIQVGKELADLAVIRIFTYTVDGKSQNKGPTAGARYYDVPLKNLVKPAPLAAVPQSPSTSASPSASRSTK
;
A
#
# COMPACT_ATOMS: atom_id res chain seq x y z
N MET A 1 19.62 65.64 -14.14
CA MET A 1 19.16 65.26 -12.78
C MET A 1 18.86 63.76 -12.78
N ALA A 2 19.62 63.00 -12.00
CA ALA A 2 19.50 61.54 -11.91
C ALA A 2 18.23 61.16 -11.14
N SER A 3 17.32 60.44 -11.80
CA SER A 3 16.15 59.83 -11.18
C SER A 3 16.60 58.72 -10.21
N ARG A 4 16.59 59.04 -8.91
CA ARG A 4 16.85 58.12 -7.79
C ARG A 4 15.61 57.29 -7.42
N PHE A 5 14.96 56.68 -8.40
CA PHE A 5 13.83 55.78 -8.16
C PHE A 5 14.12 54.40 -8.74
N SER A 6 15.04 53.61 -8.17
CA SER A 6 15.28 52.26 -8.71
C SER A 6 15.86 51.21 -7.75
N THR A 7 16.02 51.48 -6.45
CA THR A 7 16.57 50.47 -5.51
C THR A 7 15.53 49.87 -4.57
N LEU A 8 14.49 50.62 -4.18
CA LEU A 8 13.43 50.11 -3.31
C LEU A 8 12.40 49.24 -4.04
N ALA A 9 11.96 49.66 -5.23
CA ALA A 9 11.04 48.89 -6.06
C ALA A 9 11.66 47.56 -6.53
N ALA A 10 12.95 47.59 -6.90
CA ALA A 10 13.69 46.38 -7.28
C ALA A 10 13.82 45.37 -6.13
N ARG A 11 14.03 45.85 -4.89
CA ARG A 11 14.14 44.99 -3.69
C ARG A 11 12.80 44.35 -3.31
N ALA A 12 11.69 45.07 -3.46
CA ALA A 12 10.35 44.53 -3.18
C ALA A 12 9.99 43.38 -4.15
N SER A 13 10.34 43.49 -5.43
CA SER A 13 10.11 42.43 -6.42
C SER A 13 10.92 41.17 -6.16
N ILE A 14 12.15 41.30 -5.64
CA ILE A 14 13.00 40.14 -5.29
C ILE A 14 12.41 39.36 -4.11
N VAL A 15 11.90 40.05 -3.08
CA VAL A 15 11.25 39.40 -1.93
C VAL A 15 9.95 38.70 -2.36
N GLY A 16 9.15 39.34 -3.22
CA GLY A 16 7.94 38.72 -3.77
C GLY A 16 8.21 37.43 -4.54
N ALA A 17 9.27 37.40 -5.37
CA ALA A 17 9.66 36.21 -6.13
C ALA A 17 10.15 35.06 -5.23
N VAL A 18 10.91 35.35 -4.16
CA VAL A 18 11.37 34.32 -3.21
C VAL A 18 10.20 33.72 -2.43
N VAL A 19 9.22 34.52 -2.02
CA VAL A 19 8.02 34.03 -1.31
C VAL A 19 7.14 33.18 -2.25
N LEU A 20 7.00 33.57 -3.52
CA LEU A 20 6.25 32.78 -4.53
C LEU A 20 6.96 31.48 -4.95
N MET A 21 8.30 31.44 -4.98
CA MET A 21 9.00 30.17 -5.21
C MET A 21 8.95 29.23 -4.00
N SER A 22 8.83 29.77 -2.79
CA SER A 22 8.70 28.97 -1.56
C SER A 22 7.38 28.19 -1.51
N SER A 23 6.29 28.73 -2.07
CA SER A 23 4.99 28.06 -2.12
C SER A 23 4.88 27.01 -3.23
N LEU A 24 5.75 27.03 -4.24
CA LEU A 24 5.85 25.97 -5.26
C LEU A 24 6.63 24.73 -4.77
N SER A 25 7.33 24.83 -3.64
CA SER A 25 8.09 23.72 -3.04
C SER A 25 7.22 22.71 -2.27
N LEU A 26 5.91 22.94 -2.14
CA LEU A 26 4.99 22.01 -1.46
C LEU A 26 4.57 20.81 -2.30
N ALA A 27 4.94 20.75 -3.58
CA ALA A 27 4.71 19.57 -4.43
C ALA A 27 5.81 18.49 -4.30
N HIS A 28 6.97 18.81 -3.69
CA HIS A 28 8.07 17.85 -3.52
C HIS A 28 7.90 16.87 -2.35
N TRP A 29 6.92 17.08 -1.46
CA TRP A 29 6.72 16.22 -0.29
C TRP A 29 5.84 14.99 -0.52
N TYR A 30 5.30 14.84 -1.73
CA TYR A 30 4.80 13.57 -2.23
C TYR A 30 5.81 13.00 -3.22
N GLU A 31 7.05 12.75 -2.77
CA GLU A 31 7.82 11.69 -3.41
C GLU A 31 6.93 10.45 -3.30
N LEU A 32 6.27 10.11 -4.41
CA LEU A 32 5.84 8.77 -4.69
C LEU A 32 7.11 7.94 -4.52
N GLY A 33 7.28 7.37 -3.33
CA GLY A 33 8.41 6.50 -3.05
C GLY A 33 8.51 5.48 -4.18
N PRO A 34 9.72 4.98 -4.50
CA PRO A 34 9.93 4.22 -5.72
C PRO A 34 8.88 3.12 -5.87
N SER A 35 8.40 2.92 -7.09
CA SER A 35 7.40 1.91 -7.42
C SER A 35 7.89 0.51 -7.02
N ALA A 36 6.98 -0.46 -6.92
CA ALA A 36 7.36 -1.86 -6.65
C ALA A 36 8.44 -2.35 -7.64
N ASN A 37 8.33 -1.95 -8.91
CA ASN A 37 9.29 -2.30 -9.96
C ASN A 37 10.67 -1.66 -9.73
N GLU A 38 10.73 -0.40 -9.31
CA GLU A 38 12.00 0.29 -8.99
C GLU A 38 12.68 -0.28 -7.74
N TRP A 39 11.90 -0.80 -6.78
CA TRP A 39 12.42 -1.57 -5.66
C TRP A 39 12.78 -3.01 -6.04
N GLY A 40 12.39 -3.50 -7.22
CA GLY A 40 12.49 -4.91 -7.59
C GLY A 40 11.64 -5.83 -6.71
N LEU A 41 10.61 -5.28 -6.07
CA LEU A 41 9.76 -5.97 -5.12
C LEU A 41 8.67 -6.77 -5.87
N LYS A 42 8.59 -8.08 -5.62
CA LYS A 42 7.50 -8.93 -6.14
C LYS A 42 6.68 -9.47 -4.99
N TYR A 43 5.40 -9.16 -5.01
CA TYR A 43 4.46 -9.57 -3.98
C TYR A 43 3.11 -9.95 -4.56
N GLU A 44 2.39 -10.77 -3.80
CA GLU A 44 0.99 -11.07 -4.00
C GLU A 44 0.25 -10.79 -2.70
N GLY A 45 -0.92 -10.17 -2.81
CA GLY A 45 -1.77 -9.87 -1.68
C GLY A 45 -3.21 -10.22 -1.99
N ALA A 46 -3.92 -10.71 -0.99
CA ALA A 46 -5.36 -10.93 -1.07
C ALA A 46 -5.99 -10.54 0.27
N ALA A 47 -7.07 -9.79 0.20
CA ALA A 47 -7.86 -9.43 1.36
C ALA A 47 -9.31 -9.90 1.13
N ILE A 48 -9.79 -10.78 2.01
CA ILE A 48 -11.10 -11.42 1.91
C ILE A 48 -11.93 -11.02 3.13
N ALA A 49 -13.12 -10.46 2.89
CA ALA A 49 -14.03 -10.07 3.95
C ALA A 49 -14.65 -11.31 4.63
N ASP A 50 -14.75 -11.24 5.96
CA ASP A 50 -15.31 -12.27 6.83
C ASP A 50 -16.03 -11.56 7.99
N GLY A 51 -17.34 -11.36 7.82
CA GLY A 51 -18.13 -10.47 8.68
C GLY A 51 -17.59 -9.03 8.69
N ASP A 52 -17.33 -8.52 9.90
CA ASP A 52 -16.75 -7.19 10.13
C ASP A 52 -15.22 -7.16 9.99
N LYS A 53 -14.60 -8.29 9.71
CA LYS A 53 -13.15 -8.42 9.56
C LYS A 53 -12.73 -8.65 8.12
N LEU A 54 -11.47 -8.37 7.87
CA LEU A 54 -10.79 -8.60 6.61
C LEU A 54 -9.59 -9.52 6.88
N ASN A 55 -9.64 -10.74 6.35
CA ASN A 55 -8.53 -11.69 6.36
C ASN A 55 -7.55 -11.29 5.26
N VAL A 56 -6.40 -10.75 5.65
CA VAL A 56 -5.34 -10.27 4.75
C VAL A 56 -4.24 -11.31 4.70
N ARG A 57 -4.01 -11.88 3.52
CA ARG A 57 -2.86 -12.74 3.22
C ARG A 57 -1.90 -11.97 2.33
N PHE A 58 -0.63 -11.97 2.71
CA PHE A 58 0.43 -11.28 1.99
C PHE A 58 1.62 -12.20 1.79
N THR A 59 2.10 -12.27 0.55
CA THR A 59 3.24 -13.10 0.14
C THR A 59 4.26 -12.24 -0.59
N LEU A 60 5.50 -12.29 -0.15
CA LEU A 60 6.67 -11.69 -0.80
C LEU A 60 7.45 -12.78 -1.51
N THR A 61 7.44 -12.72 -2.83
CA THR A 61 8.15 -13.65 -3.70
C THR A 61 9.58 -13.16 -3.97
N ASP A 62 9.77 -11.85 -4.04
CA ASP A 62 11.09 -11.22 -4.15
C ASP A 62 11.11 -9.94 -3.29
N GLN A 63 12.13 -9.84 -2.44
CA GLN A 63 12.34 -8.67 -1.57
C GLN A 63 13.03 -7.52 -2.30
N GLY A 64 13.60 -7.80 -3.48
CA GLY A 64 14.33 -6.83 -4.29
C GLY A 64 15.43 -6.12 -3.49
N ARG A 65 15.49 -4.81 -3.68
CA ARG A 65 16.46 -3.90 -3.07
C ARG A 65 16.24 -3.71 -1.56
N LEU A 66 15.08 -4.09 -1.02
CA LEU A 66 14.74 -3.95 0.40
C LEU A 66 15.30 -5.08 1.28
N LYS A 67 15.95 -6.08 0.68
CA LYS A 67 16.50 -7.23 1.40
C LYS A 67 17.62 -6.82 2.37
N PRO A 68 17.63 -7.37 3.60
CA PRO A 68 16.59 -8.18 4.22
C PRO A 68 15.44 -7.32 4.74
N ILE A 69 14.20 -7.77 4.53
CA ILE A 69 13.03 -7.16 5.16
C ILE A 69 13.11 -7.37 6.67
N HIS A 70 12.92 -6.29 7.42
CA HIS A 70 12.96 -6.32 8.88
C HIS A 70 11.59 -6.69 9.46
N SER A 71 10.53 -6.10 8.95
CA SER A 71 9.16 -6.35 9.43
C SER A 71 8.12 -5.93 8.39
N VAL A 72 6.92 -6.47 8.54
CA VAL A 72 5.75 -6.09 7.74
C VAL A 72 4.61 -5.78 8.70
N PHE A 73 3.91 -4.67 8.50
CA PHE A 73 2.78 -4.24 9.33
C PHE A 73 1.56 -3.96 8.47
N VAL A 74 0.37 -4.16 9.01
CA VAL A 74 -0.81 -3.43 8.56
C VAL A 74 -0.93 -2.17 9.41
N ILE A 75 -0.97 -1.01 8.77
CA ILE A 75 -1.07 0.30 9.42
C ILE A 75 -2.30 1.00 8.86
N ALA A 76 -3.20 1.45 9.73
CA ALA A 76 -4.28 2.34 9.38
C ALA A 76 -4.07 3.68 10.07
N MET A 77 -4.11 4.77 9.31
CA MET A 77 -4.00 6.13 9.84
C MET A 77 -5.31 6.88 9.62
N SER A 78 -5.64 7.78 10.54
CA SER A 78 -6.77 8.68 10.36
C SER A 78 -6.56 9.56 9.13
N LYS A 79 -7.67 10.13 8.63
CA LYS A 79 -7.58 11.27 7.71
C LYS A 79 -6.81 12.41 8.41
N PRO A 80 -6.07 13.24 7.64
CA PRO A 80 -5.40 14.41 8.20
C PRO A 80 -6.40 15.32 8.91
N ASP A 81 -6.05 15.83 10.08
CA ASP A 81 -6.81 16.88 10.75
C ASP A 81 -6.51 18.27 10.16
N ARG A 82 -7.03 19.34 10.78
CA ARG A 82 -6.78 20.73 10.33
C ARG A 82 -5.29 21.13 10.40
N SER A 83 -4.48 20.45 11.20
CA SER A 83 -3.03 20.66 11.28
C SER A 83 -2.24 19.81 10.28
N GLY A 84 -2.91 18.92 9.53
CA GLY A 84 -2.27 17.93 8.67
C GLY A 84 -1.78 16.69 9.40
N SER A 85 -1.96 16.61 10.72
CA SER A 85 -1.54 15.49 11.56
C SER A 85 -2.45 14.28 11.34
N ARG A 86 -1.89 13.08 11.52
CA ARG A 86 -2.61 11.80 11.43
C ARG A 86 -2.38 10.97 12.68
N ASN A 87 -3.44 10.34 13.17
CA ASN A 87 -3.38 9.41 14.29
C ASN A 87 -3.32 7.97 13.81
N PHE A 88 -2.61 7.10 14.53
CA PHE A 88 -2.67 5.66 14.29
C PHE A 88 -4.02 5.13 14.77
N LEU A 89 -4.80 4.58 13.83
CA LEU A 89 -6.04 3.86 14.13
C LEU A 89 -5.74 2.38 14.41
N ALA A 90 -4.78 1.82 13.67
CA ALA A 90 -4.28 0.48 13.90
C ALA A 90 -2.81 0.36 13.46
N LYS A 91 -2.06 -0.48 14.16
CA LYS A 91 -0.71 -0.90 13.77
C LYS A 91 -0.51 -2.34 14.24
N THR A 92 -0.53 -3.27 13.31
CA THR A 92 -0.50 -4.70 13.65
C THR A 92 0.58 -5.41 12.83
N PRO A 93 1.56 -6.08 13.47
CA PRO A 93 2.61 -6.79 12.75
C PRO A 93 2.05 -8.03 12.04
N ILE A 94 2.49 -8.27 10.81
CA ILE A 94 2.25 -9.52 10.08
C ILE A 94 3.43 -10.45 10.36
N ALA A 95 3.16 -11.60 10.98
CA ALA A 95 4.17 -12.62 11.21
C ALA A 95 4.52 -13.32 9.89
N MET A 96 5.54 -12.80 9.20
CA MET A 96 6.03 -13.36 7.94
C MET A 96 6.85 -14.62 8.21
N LYS A 97 6.47 -15.73 7.58
CA LYS A 97 7.17 -17.02 7.69
C LYS A 97 7.73 -17.44 6.33
N PRO A 98 8.97 -17.96 6.26
CA PRO A 98 9.50 -18.53 5.05
C PRO A 98 8.72 -19.78 4.65
N THR A 99 8.48 -19.95 3.35
CA THR A 99 7.92 -21.15 2.74
C THR A 99 9.05 -22.03 2.19
N LYS A 100 8.71 -23.24 1.71
CA LYS A 100 9.68 -24.16 1.10
C LYS A 100 10.34 -23.56 -0.16
N ASP A 101 9.65 -22.67 -0.85
CA ASP A 101 10.10 -22.05 -2.10
C ASP A 101 10.92 -20.76 -1.85
N GLY A 102 11.23 -20.44 -0.59
CA GLY A 102 12.00 -19.24 -0.22
C GLY A 102 11.19 -17.95 -0.19
N THR A 103 9.88 -18.00 -0.43
CA THR A 103 8.97 -16.84 -0.31
C THR A 103 8.65 -16.56 1.15
N LEU A 104 8.31 -15.31 1.50
CA LEU A 104 7.82 -14.96 2.84
C LEU A 104 6.31 -14.77 2.79
N THR A 105 5.55 -15.55 3.56
CA THR A 105 4.09 -15.43 3.63
C THR A 105 3.62 -15.14 5.04
N GLY A 106 2.64 -14.26 5.18
CA GLY A 106 1.98 -13.97 6.45
C GLY A 106 0.49 -13.72 6.25
N GLN A 107 -0.25 -13.84 7.34
CA GLN A 107 -1.70 -13.59 7.37
C GLN A 107 -2.07 -12.84 8.65
N ILE A 108 -3.07 -11.97 8.53
CA ILE A 108 -3.64 -11.25 9.66
C ILE A 108 -5.12 -10.93 9.45
N GLN A 109 -5.82 -10.61 10.53
CA GLN A 109 -7.17 -10.04 10.49
C GLN A 109 -7.13 -8.57 10.90
N VAL A 110 -7.83 -7.74 10.15
CA VAL A 110 -8.05 -6.32 10.49
C VAL A 110 -9.53 -5.96 10.35
N GLY A 111 -9.96 -4.88 10.98
CA GLY A 111 -11.33 -4.38 10.81
C GLY A 111 -11.58 -3.96 9.36
N LYS A 112 -12.72 -4.36 8.80
CA LYS A 112 -13.12 -4.04 7.43
C LYS A 112 -13.28 -2.53 7.22
N GLU A 113 -13.72 -1.81 8.25
CA GLU A 113 -13.85 -0.36 8.30
C GLU A 113 -12.52 0.38 8.09
N LEU A 114 -11.39 -0.31 8.31
CA LEU A 114 -10.06 0.27 8.11
C LEU A 114 -9.52 0.07 6.69
N ALA A 115 -10.17 -0.72 5.83
CA ALA A 115 -9.61 -1.14 4.53
C ALA A 115 -9.21 0.03 3.63
N ASP A 116 -9.98 1.13 3.64
CA ASP A 116 -9.72 2.32 2.81
C ASP A 116 -8.55 3.17 3.32
N LEU A 117 -8.24 3.06 4.61
CA LEU A 117 -7.20 3.83 5.30
C LEU A 117 -5.93 3.01 5.56
N ALA A 118 -6.05 1.68 5.43
CA ALA A 118 -4.99 0.75 5.75
C ALA A 118 -4.01 0.55 4.60
N VAL A 119 -2.75 0.41 4.95
CA VAL A 119 -1.66 -0.01 4.07
C VAL A 119 -0.93 -1.20 4.69
N ILE A 120 -0.44 -2.10 3.85
CA ILE A 120 0.61 -3.05 4.25
C ILE A 120 1.94 -2.33 4.06
N ARG A 121 2.62 -2.03 5.17
CA ARG A 121 3.93 -1.38 5.19
C ARG A 121 5.01 -2.43 5.35
N ILE A 122 5.84 -2.59 4.32
CA ILE A 122 7.06 -3.40 4.35
C ILE A 122 8.20 -2.50 4.80
N PHE A 123 8.94 -2.91 5.81
CA PHE A 123 9.93 -2.08 6.47
C PHE A 123 11.31 -2.73 6.47
N THR A 124 12.35 -1.94 6.20
CA THR A 124 13.74 -2.37 6.21
C THR A 124 14.67 -1.28 6.72
N TYR A 125 15.80 -1.71 7.29
CA TYR A 125 16.93 -0.86 7.63
C TYR A 125 18.07 -0.96 6.60
N THR A 126 17.85 -1.69 5.50
CA THR A 126 18.87 -1.97 4.50
C THR A 126 18.30 -1.74 3.11
N VAL A 127 19.07 -1.07 2.25
CA VAL A 127 18.76 -0.93 0.82
C VAL A 127 20.00 -1.30 0.04
N ASP A 128 19.87 -2.16 -0.97
CA ASP A 128 20.98 -2.66 -1.80
C ASP A 128 22.12 -3.27 -0.95
N GLY A 129 21.76 -3.94 0.15
CA GLY A 129 22.73 -4.49 1.11
C GLY A 129 23.41 -3.45 2.02
N LYS A 130 23.12 -2.15 1.86
CA LYS A 130 23.70 -1.07 2.67
C LYS A 130 22.75 -0.63 3.77
N SER A 131 23.26 -0.64 5.01
CA SER A 131 22.52 -0.13 6.16
C SER A 131 22.17 1.34 5.99
N GLN A 132 20.92 1.67 6.29
CA GLN A 132 20.36 3.02 6.29
C GLN A 132 20.42 3.66 7.67
N ASN A 133 21.19 3.11 8.62
CA ASN A 133 21.23 3.60 10.01
C ASN A 133 22.28 4.70 10.25
N LYS A 134 22.93 5.21 9.20
CA LYS A 134 24.02 6.19 9.32
C LYS A 134 23.87 7.30 8.27
N GLY A 135 24.33 8.50 8.64
CA GLY A 135 24.37 9.66 7.76
C GLY A 135 23.11 10.53 7.80
N PRO A 136 23.06 11.60 6.98
CA PRO A 136 21.95 12.55 6.96
C PRO A 136 20.63 11.93 6.47
N THR A 137 20.70 10.78 5.79
CA THR A 137 19.54 10.02 5.32
C THR A 137 19.20 8.85 6.26
N ALA A 138 19.76 8.84 7.48
CA ALA A 138 19.54 7.78 8.44
C ALA A 138 18.07 7.59 8.77
N GLY A 139 17.60 6.35 8.68
CA GLY A 139 16.21 6.00 8.92
C GLY A 139 15.82 4.75 8.17
N ALA A 140 14.72 4.14 8.61
CA ALA A 140 14.18 3.01 7.90
C ALA A 140 13.57 3.42 6.56
N ARG A 141 13.63 2.48 5.61
CA ARG A 141 12.92 2.58 4.35
C ARG A 141 11.69 1.70 4.42
N TYR A 142 10.66 2.14 3.74
CA TYR A 142 9.43 1.39 3.67
C TYR A 142 8.77 1.50 2.31
N TYR A 143 7.97 0.48 2.00
CA TYR A 143 7.09 0.45 0.85
C TYR A 143 5.66 0.15 1.32
N ASP A 144 4.71 0.95 0.86
CA ASP A 144 3.31 0.86 1.26
C ASP A 144 2.48 0.25 0.12
N VAL A 145 1.74 -0.81 0.44
CA VAL A 145 0.74 -1.42 -0.44
C VAL A 145 -0.65 -1.05 0.09
N PRO A 146 -1.44 -0.23 -0.63
CA PRO A 146 -2.79 0.11 -0.18
C PRO A 146 -3.66 -1.14 -0.04
N LEU A 147 -4.27 -1.34 1.13
CA LEU A 147 -5.03 -2.56 1.41
C LEU A 147 -6.28 -2.67 0.52
N LYS A 148 -6.93 -1.54 0.23
CA LYS A 148 -8.04 -1.44 -0.73
C LYS A 148 -7.73 -2.02 -2.10
N ASN A 149 -6.46 -2.01 -2.54
CA ASN A 149 -6.07 -2.58 -3.84
C ASN A 149 -6.01 -4.13 -3.81
N LEU A 150 -6.02 -4.72 -2.62
CA LEU A 150 -5.94 -6.17 -2.40
C LEU A 150 -7.30 -6.79 -2.04
N VAL A 151 -8.30 -5.95 -1.74
CA VAL A 151 -9.66 -6.40 -1.50
C VAL A 151 -10.24 -6.87 -2.84
N LYS A 152 -10.45 -8.18 -2.96
CA LYS A 152 -11.15 -8.70 -4.13
C LYS A 152 -12.61 -8.22 -4.06
N PRO A 153 -13.20 -7.73 -5.16
CA PRO A 153 -14.64 -7.65 -5.25
C PRO A 153 -15.21 -9.03 -4.89
N ALA A 154 -16.25 -9.07 -4.06
CA ALA A 154 -16.97 -10.31 -3.84
C ALA A 154 -17.30 -10.91 -5.22
N PRO A 155 -17.08 -12.22 -5.44
CA PRO A 155 -17.61 -12.85 -6.64
C PRO A 155 -19.10 -12.50 -6.65
N LEU A 156 -19.57 -11.80 -7.69
CA LEU A 156 -20.99 -11.77 -7.99
C LEU A 156 -21.41 -13.23 -7.98
N ALA A 157 -22.19 -13.62 -6.97
CA ALA A 157 -22.63 -14.98 -6.79
C ALA A 157 -23.12 -15.44 -8.16
N ALA A 158 -22.43 -16.41 -8.76
CA ALA A 158 -22.96 -17.10 -9.90
C ALA A 158 -24.34 -17.56 -9.46
N VAL A 159 -25.37 -17.06 -10.14
CA VAL A 159 -26.74 -17.53 -10.01
C VAL A 159 -26.65 -19.04 -9.91
N PRO A 160 -27.24 -19.67 -8.88
CA PRO A 160 -27.18 -21.12 -8.77
C PRO A 160 -27.80 -21.67 -10.05
N GLN A 161 -26.95 -22.19 -10.95
CA GLN A 161 -27.42 -23.06 -12.00
C GLN A 161 -27.98 -24.26 -11.28
N SER A 162 -29.30 -24.39 -11.33
CA SER A 162 -30.06 -25.52 -10.82
C SER A 162 -29.34 -26.82 -11.15
N PRO A 163 -29.27 -27.77 -10.20
CA PRO A 163 -28.62 -29.04 -10.45
C PRO A 163 -29.24 -29.72 -11.66
N SER A 164 -28.40 -30.03 -12.65
CA SER A 164 -28.72 -30.90 -13.77
C SER A 164 -29.18 -32.25 -13.21
N THR A 165 -30.48 -32.52 -13.26
CA THR A 165 -31.05 -33.85 -13.01
C THR A 165 -30.50 -34.80 -14.06
N SER A 166 -29.60 -35.70 -13.64
CA SER A 166 -29.09 -36.79 -14.45
C SER A 166 -29.59 -38.12 -13.87
N ALA A 167 -30.16 -38.94 -14.77
CA ALA A 167 -30.57 -40.36 -14.65
C ALA A 167 -31.80 -40.65 -13.75
N SER A 168 -32.73 -41.58 -14.02
CA SER A 168 -33.04 -42.65 -15.02
C SER A 168 -34.40 -43.28 -14.54
N PRO A 169 -35.08 -44.31 -15.10
CA PRO A 169 -34.64 -45.34 -16.07
C PRO A 169 -35.67 -45.76 -17.17
N SER A 170 -35.19 -46.66 -18.03
CA SER A 170 -35.85 -47.69 -18.85
C SER A 170 -37.38 -47.88 -18.71
N ALA A 171 -38.08 -47.84 -19.85
CA ALA A 171 -39.38 -48.47 -20.03
C ALA A 171 -39.37 -49.34 -21.30
N SER A 172 -39.37 -50.64 -21.05
CA SER A 172 -39.76 -51.69 -21.97
C SER A 172 -41.22 -51.51 -22.42
N ARG A 173 -41.51 -51.66 -23.73
CA ARG A 173 -42.87 -52.02 -24.17
C ARG A 173 -42.86 -52.85 -25.45
N SER A 174 -43.31 -54.09 -25.28
CA SER A 174 -43.71 -55.05 -26.32
C SER A 174 -45.18 -54.82 -26.72
N THR A 175 -45.57 -55.46 -27.83
CA THR A 175 -46.91 -55.64 -28.45
C THR A 175 -47.38 -54.48 -29.33
N LYS A 176 -47.84 -54.70 -30.58
CA LYS A 176 -48.59 -55.83 -31.14
C LYS A 176 -48.30 -56.01 -32.63
#